data_AF-A0A7W9ZGB2-F1
#
_entry.id   AF-A0A7W9ZGB2-F1
#
_cell.length_a   1.000
_cell.length_b   1.000
_cell.length_c   1.000
_cell.angle_alpha   90.00
_cell.angle_beta   90.00
_cell.angle_gamma   90.00
#
_symmetry.space_group_name_H-M   'P 1'
#
loop_
_entity.id
_entity.type
_entity.pdbx_description
1 polymer ?
#
loop_
_entity_poly.entity_id
_entity_poly.type
_entity_poly.pdbx_seq_one_letter_code
_entity_poly.pdbx_strand_id
1 'polypeptide(L)'
;MTVMIEMGKTQSGTPALLDLEELLATRLLVQGNSGSGKSHLLRRLVEQSASQVQQVLIDPEGDFVTLAEQYGHVAIDAAEHTENGLVQVAGRVRQHRISVVLSLENLEMDRQMRAAAAFLNGLFDAAREFWYPVLVVVDEAQLFAPAAAGEVSDEARKFSLGAMTNLMCRGRKRGLAGVIATQRLAKLAKNVAAEASNFLMGRTFLDIDMARAADLLGMERRQAEAFRDLQRGQFIALGPALSRRPLPIRIGSVETSGRSSSPKLVPPPPSLEDARDLLMATDAPETPRVAVVRPSPTATDETLRSLAAALSAAAQAPAPVLAAVPSSVDGEEAEDDLLAACDVDAAEEDGTDRDEVAGTEAPALEASPVSVAPAVSLPADQTLPQIGTSAFYDAILRDLLLDPDAPYRSVQVLYQEFITRCKSYGVSGRGIDLNGFRRRLATARAGVDEALAQTPEWGEAEQVAAGLPEDLQALYLLLARAALAAEPCPSDAAIAKARGSRSARRARGLLSYLEQRDMIRIRDDVYGNRCILLTALNWETAPGNPEADLSAEAC
;
A
#
# COMPACT_ATOMS: atom_id res chain seq x y z
N MET A 1 -10.15 -4.84 -36.46
CA MET A 1 -9.00 -5.52 -37.06
C MET A 1 -8.01 -5.63 -35.92
N THR A 2 -7.79 -6.83 -35.36
CA THR A 2 -6.94 -6.99 -34.19
C THR A 2 -5.48 -6.71 -34.56
N VAL A 3 -4.83 -5.84 -33.78
CA VAL A 3 -3.41 -5.50 -33.96
C VAL A 3 -2.56 -6.59 -33.31
N MET A 4 -1.86 -7.38 -34.13
CA MET A 4 -0.98 -8.45 -33.67
C MET A 4 0.47 -7.96 -33.62
N ILE A 5 1.11 -8.13 -32.47
CA ILE A 5 2.52 -7.80 -32.23
C ILE A 5 3.36 -9.07 -32.27
N GLU A 6 4.44 -9.09 -33.04
CA GLU A 6 5.39 -10.20 -33.01
C GLU A 6 6.34 -10.06 -31.81
N MET A 7 6.15 -10.88 -30.79
CA MET A 7 7.01 -10.91 -29.60
C MET A 7 8.31 -11.69 -29.84
N GLY A 8 8.32 -12.60 -30.81
CA GLY A 8 9.49 -13.43 -31.14
C GLY A 8 9.08 -14.73 -31.81
N LYS A 9 9.72 -15.84 -31.43
CA LYS A 9 9.49 -17.15 -32.06
C LYS A 9 9.18 -18.22 -31.02
N THR A 10 8.30 -19.14 -31.35
CA THR A 10 8.04 -20.37 -30.59
C THR A 10 9.17 -21.39 -30.80
N GLN A 11 9.15 -22.50 -30.07
CA GLN A 11 10.13 -23.59 -30.28
C GLN A 11 10.08 -24.19 -31.69
N SER A 12 8.92 -24.18 -32.35
CA SER A 12 8.76 -24.65 -33.74
C SER A 12 9.28 -23.64 -34.78
N GLY A 13 9.76 -22.47 -34.35
CA GLY A 13 10.22 -21.40 -35.23
C GLY A 13 9.10 -20.53 -35.79
N THR A 14 7.83 -20.82 -35.47
CA THR A 14 6.69 -19.97 -35.86
C THR A 14 6.65 -18.67 -35.05
N PRO A 15 6.20 -17.54 -35.63
CA PRO A 15 6.06 -16.28 -34.91
C PRO A 15 5.16 -16.41 -33.68
N ALA A 16 5.63 -15.92 -32.54
CA ALA A 16 4.85 -15.78 -31.33
C ALA A 16 4.17 -14.40 -31.36
N LEU A 17 2.85 -14.40 -31.60
CA LEU A 17 2.05 -13.18 -31.72
C LEU A 17 1.37 -12.84 -30.39
N LEU A 18 1.23 -11.55 -30.11
CA LEU A 18 0.47 -10.98 -29.01
C LEU A 18 -0.65 -10.11 -29.58
N ASP A 19 -1.88 -10.33 -29.14
CA ASP A 19 -3.03 -9.47 -29.49
C ASP A 19 -3.03 -8.22 -28.60
N LEU A 20 -2.78 -7.06 -29.20
CA LEU A 20 -2.69 -5.80 -28.45
C LEU A 20 -4.05 -5.37 -27.90
N GLU A 21 -5.14 -5.57 -28.64
CA GLU A 21 -6.47 -5.16 -28.19
C GLU A 21 -6.90 -6.01 -26.99
N GLU A 22 -6.68 -7.32 -27.06
CA GLU A 22 -6.95 -8.23 -25.95
C GLU A 22 -6.07 -7.89 -24.74
N LEU A 23 -4.77 -7.58 -24.97
CA LEU A 23 -3.85 -7.16 -23.89
C LEU A 23 -4.36 -5.92 -23.15
N LEU A 24 -4.89 -4.92 -23.87
CA LEU A 24 -5.42 -3.70 -23.27
C LEU A 24 -6.62 -3.98 -22.34
N ALA A 25 -7.38 -5.05 -22.60
CA ALA A 25 -8.48 -5.49 -21.76
C ALA A 25 -8.03 -6.37 -20.58
N THR A 26 -6.96 -7.15 -20.76
CA THR A 26 -6.64 -8.30 -19.90
C THR A 26 -5.33 -8.19 -19.10
N ARG A 27 -4.50 -7.18 -19.39
CA ARG A 27 -3.24 -6.84 -18.68
C ARG A 27 -2.19 -7.94 -18.72
N LEU A 28 -0.96 -7.61 -18.37
CA LEU A 28 0.17 -8.55 -18.43
C LEU A 28 1.03 -8.49 -17.18
N LEU A 29 1.41 -9.66 -16.68
CA LEU A 29 2.44 -9.84 -15.68
C LEU A 29 3.65 -10.53 -16.32
N VAL A 30 4.81 -9.89 -16.17
CA VAL A 30 6.11 -10.43 -16.59
C VAL A 30 6.93 -10.76 -15.37
N GLN A 31 7.46 -11.98 -15.31
CA GLN A 31 8.35 -12.41 -14.24
C GLN A 31 9.66 -12.90 -14.83
N GLY A 32 10.78 -12.58 -14.19
CA GLY A 32 12.06 -13.21 -14.48
C GLY A 32 13.17 -12.65 -13.60
N ASN A 33 14.08 -13.50 -13.14
CA ASN A 33 15.22 -13.06 -12.33
C ASN A 33 16.16 -12.15 -13.12
N SER A 34 17.07 -11.46 -12.44
CA SER A 34 18.12 -10.66 -13.09
C SER A 34 18.84 -11.47 -14.19
N GLY A 35 19.04 -10.84 -15.35
CA GLY A 35 19.63 -11.47 -16.53
C GLY A 35 18.74 -12.47 -17.28
N SER A 36 17.47 -12.66 -16.90
CA SER A 36 16.51 -13.51 -17.65
C SER A 36 16.09 -12.91 -19.00
N GLY A 37 16.25 -11.60 -19.19
CA GLY A 37 15.79 -10.88 -20.39
C GLY A 37 14.45 -10.14 -20.21
N LYS A 38 14.03 -9.87 -18.96
CA LYS A 38 12.80 -9.14 -18.64
C LYS A 38 12.75 -7.73 -19.28
N SER A 39 13.76 -6.89 -19.07
CA SER A 39 13.82 -5.55 -19.68
C SER A 39 13.87 -5.61 -21.22
N HIS A 40 14.52 -6.64 -21.78
CA HIS A 40 14.54 -6.91 -23.23
C HIS A 40 13.14 -7.28 -23.76
N LEU A 41 12.37 -8.08 -23.01
CA LEU A 41 10.98 -8.41 -23.33
C LEU A 41 10.10 -7.17 -23.29
N LEU A 42 10.23 -6.34 -22.26
CA LEU A 42 9.46 -5.09 -22.15
C LEU A 42 9.78 -4.15 -23.31
N ARG A 43 11.06 -3.99 -23.69
CA ARG A 43 11.44 -3.22 -24.88
C ARG A 43 10.78 -3.78 -26.14
N ARG A 44 10.85 -5.10 -26.35
CA ARG A 44 10.22 -5.72 -27.52
C ARG A 44 8.73 -5.39 -27.58
N LEU A 45 8.01 -5.50 -26.46
CA LEU A 45 6.59 -5.15 -26.40
C LEU A 45 6.36 -3.68 -26.75
N VAL A 46 7.13 -2.79 -26.13
CA VAL A 46 6.98 -1.33 -26.26
C VAL A 46 7.33 -0.86 -27.67
N GLU A 47 8.47 -1.28 -28.22
CA GLU A 47 8.92 -0.94 -29.58
C GLU A 47 7.90 -1.38 -30.63
N GLN A 48 7.39 -2.62 -30.52
CA GLN A 48 6.44 -3.15 -31.50
C GLN A 48 5.04 -2.54 -31.38
N SER A 49 4.69 -1.91 -30.25
CA SER A 49 3.38 -1.29 -30.04
C SER A 49 3.40 0.25 -30.05
N ALA A 50 4.57 0.87 -30.21
CA ALA A 50 4.74 2.32 -30.06
C ALA A 50 3.90 3.15 -31.04
N SER A 51 3.68 2.65 -32.26
CA SER A 51 2.85 3.31 -33.28
C SER A 51 1.34 3.05 -33.12
N GLN A 52 0.96 2.16 -32.19
CA GLN A 52 -0.40 1.61 -32.10
C GLN A 52 -1.16 2.12 -30.88
N VAL A 53 -0.46 2.34 -29.76
CA VAL A 53 -1.07 2.76 -28.50
C VAL A 53 -0.17 3.73 -27.75
N GLN A 54 -0.77 4.68 -27.01
CA GLN A 54 -0.04 5.54 -26.10
C GLN A 54 0.62 4.68 -25.00
N GLN A 55 1.86 4.99 -24.66
CA GLN A 55 2.64 4.21 -23.69
C GLN A 55 3.18 5.08 -22.57
N VAL A 56 3.12 4.55 -21.36
CA VAL A 56 3.70 5.16 -20.16
C VAL A 56 4.59 4.12 -19.51
N LEU A 57 5.85 4.44 -19.28
CA LEU A 57 6.78 3.56 -18.59
C LEU A 57 7.16 4.18 -17.23
N ILE A 58 7.07 3.38 -16.16
CA ILE A 58 7.59 3.70 -14.83
C ILE A 58 8.89 2.93 -14.65
N ASP A 59 10.00 3.65 -14.62
CA ASP A 59 11.34 3.11 -14.78
C ASP A 59 12.23 3.45 -13.58
N PRO A 60 12.32 2.56 -12.57
CA PRO A 60 13.14 2.78 -11.39
C PRO A 60 14.65 2.68 -11.64
N GLU A 61 15.08 2.01 -12.71
CA GLU A 61 16.50 1.76 -13.00
C GLU A 61 17.06 2.61 -14.15
N GLY A 62 16.21 3.41 -14.83
CA GLY A 62 16.63 4.30 -15.92
C GLY A 62 16.98 3.57 -17.21
N ASP A 63 16.55 2.31 -17.34
CA ASP A 63 16.87 1.48 -18.50
C ASP A 63 16.24 2.07 -19.77
N PHE A 64 14.98 2.50 -19.71
CA PHE A 64 14.10 2.70 -20.85
C PHE A 64 14.16 4.11 -21.47
N VAL A 65 14.96 5.02 -20.91
CA VAL A 65 15.06 6.41 -21.40
C VAL A 65 15.47 6.53 -22.88
N THR A 66 16.19 5.54 -23.41
CA THR A 66 16.60 5.49 -24.83
C THR A 66 15.44 5.30 -25.82
N LEU A 67 14.26 4.90 -25.35
CA LEU A 67 13.05 4.88 -26.18
C LEU A 67 12.66 6.29 -26.66
N ALA A 68 12.98 7.32 -25.89
CA ALA A 68 12.69 8.71 -26.25
C ALA A 68 13.41 9.14 -27.53
N GLU A 69 14.60 8.60 -27.77
CA GLU A 69 15.45 8.95 -28.91
C GLU A 69 14.90 8.38 -30.22
N GLN A 70 14.17 7.26 -30.18
CA GLN A 70 13.79 6.50 -31.38
C GLN A 70 12.28 6.41 -31.63
N TYR A 71 11.46 6.38 -30.57
CA TYR A 71 10.02 6.12 -30.66
C TYR A 71 9.14 7.31 -30.26
N GLY A 72 9.75 8.48 -30.01
CA GLY A 72 9.04 9.72 -29.71
C GLY A 72 8.48 9.80 -28.29
N HIS A 73 8.92 8.92 -27.38
CA HIS A 73 8.63 9.06 -25.96
C HIS A 73 9.29 10.32 -25.40
N VAL A 74 8.70 10.91 -24.37
CA VAL A 74 9.35 11.97 -23.59
C VAL A 74 9.87 11.38 -22.29
N ALA A 75 11.18 11.49 -22.05
CA ALA A 75 11.78 11.12 -20.78
C ALA A 75 11.54 12.22 -19.74
N ILE A 76 11.09 11.84 -18.55
CA ILE A 76 10.77 12.73 -17.44
C ILE A 76 11.58 12.26 -16.25
N ASP A 77 12.52 13.08 -15.77
CA ASP A 77 13.24 12.80 -14.52
C ASP A 77 12.34 13.20 -13.34
N ALA A 78 11.88 12.22 -12.57
CA ALA A 78 11.05 12.47 -11.42
C ALA A 78 11.77 13.26 -10.31
N ALA A 79 13.10 13.25 -10.26
CA ALA A 79 13.87 14.02 -9.28
C ALA A 79 13.73 15.54 -9.45
N GLU A 80 13.40 15.99 -10.66
CA GLU A 80 13.20 17.41 -10.99
C GLU A 80 11.78 17.90 -10.67
N HIS A 81 10.91 17.03 -10.16
CA HIS A 81 9.49 17.33 -9.95
C HIS A 81 9.05 17.07 -8.51
N THR A 82 8.08 17.88 -8.06
CA THR A 82 7.33 17.59 -6.85
C THR A 82 6.21 16.59 -7.15
N GLU A 83 5.65 15.94 -6.12
CA GLU A 83 4.51 15.03 -6.26
C GLU A 83 3.32 15.70 -6.96
N ASN A 84 2.96 16.94 -6.57
CA ASN A 84 1.92 17.72 -7.23
C ASN A 84 2.28 18.06 -8.68
N GLY A 85 3.56 18.34 -8.96
CA GLY A 85 4.05 18.54 -10.31
C GLY A 85 3.84 17.31 -11.18
N LEU A 86 4.16 16.12 -10.67
CA LEU A 86 3.95 14.84 -11.36
C LEU A 86 2.48 14.55 -11.64
N VAL A 87 1.56 14.90 -10.73
CA VAL A 87 0.11 14.80 -10.98
C VAL A 87 -0.30 15.68 -12.18
N GLN A 88 0.18 16.93 -12.25
CA GLN A 88 -0.13 17.84 -13.37
C GLN A 88 0.50 17.37 -14.69
N VAL A 89 1.73 16.85 -14.64
CA VAL A 89 2.41 16.26 -15.80
C VAL A 89 1.61 15.07 -16.32
N ALA A 90 1.16 14.16 -15.45
CA ALA A 90 0.32 13.02 -15.81
C ALA A 90 -1.01 13.45 -16.47
N GLY A 91 -1.65 14.51 -15.96
CA GLY A 91 -2.83 15.09 -16.58
C GLY A 91 -2.57 15.55 -18.02
N ARG A 92 -1.47 16.27 -18.26
CA ARG A 92 -1.05 16.71 -19.60
C ARG A 92 -0.69 15.54 -20.51
N VAL A 93 -0.03 14.51 -19.99
CA VAL A 93 0.28 13.27 -20.71
C VAL A 93 -1.00 12.63 -21.27
N ARG A 94 -2.08 12.61 -20.48
CA ARG A 94 -3.38 12.09 -20.91
C ARG A 94 -4.08 12.99 -21.91
N GLN A 95 -4.12 14.29 -21.63
CA GLN A 95 -4.78 15.28 -22.48
C GLN A 95 -4.17 15.34 -23.89
N HIS A 96 -2.84 15.28 -23.98
CA HIS A 96 -2.11 15.42 -25.24
C HIS A 96 -1.68 14.08 -25.85
N ARG A 97 -2.01 12.96 -25.20
CA ARG A 97 -1.65 11.59 -25.62
C ARG A 97 -0.15 11.38 -25.86
N ILE A 98 0.68 11.99 -25.03
CA ILE A 98 2.15 11.90 -25.15
C ILE A 98 2.60 10.57 -24.54
N SER A 99 3.40 9.78 -25.27
CA SER A 99 4.06 8.62 -24.69
C SER A 99 5.24 9.06 -23.84
N VAL A 100 5.43 8.48 -22.65
CA VAL A 100 6.44 8.95 -21.69
C VAL A 100 7.20 7.82 -21.00
N VAL A 101 8.43 8.12 -20.60
CA VAL A 101 9.23 7.32 -19.67
C VAL A 101 9.48 8.16 -18.43
N LEU A 102 8.90 7.76 -17.30
CA LEU A 102 9.17 8.36 -16.00
C LEU A 102 10.38 7.66 -15.37
N SER A 103 11.54 8.31 -15.44
CA SER A 103 12.77 7.83 -14.78
C SER A 103 12.73 8.17 -13.30
N LEU A 104 13.04 7.18 -12.45
CA LEU A 104 13.16 7.33 -11.00
C LEU A 104 14.58 7.01 -10.51
N GLU A 105 15.55 6.81 -11.41
CA GLU A 105 16.91 6.34 -11.11
C GLU A 105 17.67 7.24 -10.11
N ASN A 106 17.35 8.54 -10.10
CA ASN A 106 17.98 9.56 -9.25
C ASN A 106 17.24 9.79 -7.91
N LEU A 107 16.32 8.90 -7.54
CA LEU A 107 15.52 9.01 -6.33
C LEU A 107 15.76 7.83 -5.38
N GLU A 108 15.79 8.13 -4.09
CA GLU A 108 15.73 7.11 -3.04
C GLU A 108 14.38 6.37 -3.04
N MET A 109 14.35 5.13 -2.56
CA MET A 109 13.20 4.23 -2.64
C MET A 109 11.87 4.84 -2.17
N ASP A 110 11.85 5.54 -1.04
CA ASP A 110 10.63 6.20 -0.52
C ASP A 110 10.11 7.27 -1.50
N ARG A 111 11.01 8.08 -2.06
CA ARG A 111 10.67 9.08 -3.09
C ARG A 111 10.26 8.44 -4.41
N GLN A 112 10.91 7.35 -4.85
CA GLN A 112 10.48 6.60 -6.03
C GLN A 112 9.03 6.17 -5.89
N MET A 113 8.68 5.60 -4.73
CA MET A 113 7.33 5.12 -4.44
C MET A 113 6.30 6.24 -4.47
N ARG A 114 6.59 7.39 -3.84
CA ARG A 114 5.71 8.57 -3.82
C ARG A 114 5.57 9.20 -5.21
N ALA A 115 6.66 9.36 -5.94
CA ALA A 115 6.68 9.93 -7.29
C ALA A 115 5.86 9.08 -8.27
N ALA A 116 6.12 7.77 -8.31
CA ALA A 116 5.36 6.83 -9.14
C ALA A 116 3.88 6.85 -8.78
N ALA A 117 3.54 6.87 -7.48
CA ALA A 117 2.15 6.91 -7.02
C ALA A 117 1.44 8.20 -7.42
N ALA A 118 2.09 9.36 -7.25
CA ALA A 118 1.55 10.66 -7.64
C ALA A 118 1.29 10.71 -9.15
N PHE A 119 2.25 10.24 -9.95
CA PHE A 119 2.12 10.20 -11.40
C PHE A 119 0.99 9.25 -11.86
N LEU A 120 0.97 8.01 -11.34
CA LEU A 120 -0.06 7.01 -11.67
C LEU A 120 -1.47 7.48 -11.26
N ASN A 121 -1.62 8.11 -10.10
CA ASN A 121 -2.91 8.67 -9.69
C ASN A 121 -3.32 9.85 -10.58
N GLY A 122 -2.39 10.71 -11.00
CA GLY A 122 -2.67 11.76 -11.98
C GLY A 122 -3.15 11.22 -13.34
N LEU A 123 -2.61 10.08 -13.80
CA LEU A 123 -3.12 9.39 -15.00
C LEU A 123 -4.52 8.84 -14.78
N PHE A 124 -4.74 8.25 -13.59
CA PHE A 124 -5.98 7.61 -13.20
C PHE A 124 -7.13 8.61 -13.09
N ASP A 125 -6.90 9.78 -12.48
CA ASP A 125 -7.92 10.80 -12.19
C ASP A 125 -8.15 11.80 -13.34
N ALA A 126 -7.55 11.57 -14.49
CA ALA A 126 -7.83 12.35 -15.70
C ALA A 126 -9.33 12.39 -16.03
N ALA A 127 -9.80 13.53 -16.55
CA ALA A 127 -11.19 13.73 -16.96
C ALA A 127 -11.64 12.66 -17.98
N ARG A 128 -12.94 12.32 -17.96
CA ARG A 128 -13.50 11.23 -18.76
C ARG A 128 -13.29 11.39 -20.27
N GLU A 129 -13.27 12.63 -20.76
CA GLU A 129 -12.97 12.97 -22.16
C GLU A 129 -11.55 12.58 -22.60
N PHE A 130 -10.64 12.33 -21.66
CA PHE A 130 -9.27 11.89 -21.92
C PHE A 130 -9.06 10.39 -21.68
N TRP A 131 -10.14 9.59 -21.55
CA TRP A 131 -10.06 8.15 -21.33
C TRP A 131 -9.75 7.34 -22.59
N TYR A 132 -8.64 7.68 -23.24
CA TYR A 132 -8.08 6.91 -24.35
C TYR A 132 -7.28 5.70 -23.85
N PRO A 133 -7.12 4.63 -24.64
CA PRO A 133 -6.29 3.49 -24.27
C PRO A 133 -4.82 3.87 -24.10
N VAL A 134 -4.22 3.46 -22.97
CA VAL A 134 -2.82 3.65 -22.61
C VAL A 134 -2.27 2.35 -22.07
N LEU A 135 -1.12 1.92 -22.60
CA LEU A 135 -0.33 0.83 -22.06
C LEU A 135 0.61 1.39 -20.98
N VAL A 136 0.36 1.06 -19.72
CA VAL A 136 1.16 1.53 -18.57
C VAL A 136 2.06 0.39 -18.12
N VAL A 137 3.35 0.50 -18.42
CA VAL A 137 4.40 -0.47 -18.05
C VAL A 137 5.05 -0.04 -16.74
N VAL A 138 5.09 -0.93 -15.77
CA VAL A 138 5.76 -0.70 -14.48
C VAL A 138 6.84 -1.76 -14.32
N ASP A 139 8.11 -1.36 -14.42
CA ASP A 139 9.21 -2.26 -14.09
C ASP A 139 9.46 -2.30 -12.58
N GLU A 140 10.06 -3.39 -12.12
CA GLU A 140 10.25 -3.73 -10.70
C GLU A 140 8.99 -3.47 -9.83
N ALA A 141 7.83 -3.94 -10.30
CA ALA A 141 6.53 -3.68 -9.69
C ALA A 141 6.44 -4.07 -8.19
N GLN A 142 7.30 -4.97 -7.69
CA GLN A 142 7.37 -5.29 -6.26
C GLN A 142 7.88 -4.12 -5.40
N LEU A 143 8.55 -3.13 -5.97
CA LEU A 143 8.94 -1.89 -5.29
C LEU A 143 7.69 -1.06 -4.96
N PHE A 144 6.76 -0.95 -5.91
CA PHE A 144 5.56 -0.11 -5.80
C PHE A 144 4.36 -0.82 -5.17
N ALA A 145 4.32 -2.15 -5.27
CA ALA A 145 3.27 -2.99 -4.69
C ALA A 145 3.86 -4.15 -3.86
N PRO A 146 4.57 -3.88 -2.76
CA PRO A 146 5.15 -4.93 -1.93
C PRO A 146 4.07 -5.71 -1.17
N ALA A 147 4.26 -7.03 -1.03
CA ALA A 147 3.34 -7.94 -0.33
C ALA A 147 3.40 -7.82 1.19
N ALA A 148 4.52 -7.31 1.74
CA ALA A 148 4.76 -7.15 3.16
C ALA A 148 5.26 -5.74 3.49
N ALA A 149 5.13 -5.34 4.75
CA ALA A 149 5.83 -4.17 5.28
C ALA A 149 7.35 -4.36 5.15
N GLY A 150 8.05 -3.29 4.77
CA GLY A 150 9.50 -3.29 4.56
C GLY A 150 10.15 -2.08 5.20
N GLU A 151 11.32 -1.70 4.71
CA GLU A 151 12.17 -0.60 5.20
C GLU A 151 11.65 0.81 4.83
N VAL A 152 10.57 0.89 4.05
CA VAL A 152 10.00 2.15 3.55
C VAL A 152 8.87 2.63 4.45
N SER A 153 8.60 3.94 4.46
CA SER A 153 7.50 4.50 5.26
C SER A 153 6.15 3.86 4.90
N ASP A 154 5.34 3.59 5.93
CA ASP A 154 4.02 2.98 5.77
C ASP A 154 3.09 3.84 4.89
N GLU A 155 3.26 5.16 4.92
CA GLU A 155 2.54 6.13 4.10
C GLU A 155 2.89 5.98 2.61
N ALA A 156 4.18 6.02 2.25
CA ALA A 156 4.62 5.87 0.87
C ALA A 156 4.21 4.52 0.30
N ARG A 157 4.34 3.45 1.11
CA ARG A 157 3.87 2.11 0.75
C ARG A 157 2.37 2.09 0.48
N LYS A 158 1.55 2.60 1.39
CA LYS A 158 0.08 2.61 1.23
C LYS A 158 -0.33 3.43 -0.01
N PHE A 159 0.33 4.57 -0.22
CA PHE A 159 0.04 5.44 -1.35
C PHE A 159 0.41 4.78 -2.69
N SER A 160 1.60 4.19 -2.80
CA SER A 160 2.07 3.48 -4.00
C SER A 160 1.28 2.20 -4.29
N LEU A 161 1.03 1.37 -3.28
CA LEU A 161 0.20 0.18 -3.43
C LEU A 161 -1.24 0.54 -3.83
N GLY A 162 -1.78 1.64 -3.31
CA GLY A 162 -3.08 2.18 -3.71
C GLY A 162 -3.12 2.57 -5.19
N ALA A 163 -2.09 3.27 -5.67
CA ALA A 163 -1.97 3.64 -7.08
C ALA A 163 -1.85 2.40 -8.00
N MET A 164 -1.02 1.43 -7.63
CA MET A 164 -0.89 0.15 -8.34
C MET A 164 -2.19 -0.65 -8.36
N THR A 165 -2.94 -0.66 -7.26
CA THR A 165 -4.26 -1.30 -7.17
C THR A 165 -5.27 -0.58 -8.06
N ASN A 166 -5.27 0.76 -8.10
CA ASN A 166 -6.12 1.52 -9.02
C ASN A 166 -5.80 1.18 -10.49
N LEU A 167 -4.51 1.14 -10.86
CA LEU A 167 -4.08 0.74 -12.20
C LEU A 167 -4.57 -0.67 -12.56
N MET A 168 -4.30 -1.65 -11.70
CA MET A 168 -4.55 -3.06 -11.99
C MET A 168 -6.02 -3.48 -11.82
N CYS A 169 -6.74 -3.01 -10.80
CA CYS A 169 -8.14 -3.42 -10.59
C CYS A 169 -9.11 -2.51 -11.36
N ARG A 170 -8.87 -1.19 -11.37
CA ARG A 170 -9.85 -0.19 -11.87
C ARG A 170 -9.44 0.48 -13.20
N GLY A 171 -8.17 0.39 -13.58
CA GLY A 171 -7.60 1.10 -14.73
C GLY A 171 -8.29 0.80 -16.06
N ARG A 172 -8.73 -0.45 -16.31
CA ARG A 172 -9.40 -0.86 -17.55
C ARG A 172 -10.59 0.04 -17.89
N LYS A 173 -11.43 0.37 -16.89
CA LYS A 173 -12.60 1.25 -17.09
C LYS A 173 -12.23 2.68 -17.49
N ARG A 174 -10.98 3.10 -17.22
CA ARG A 174 -10.44 4.43 -17.53
C ARG A 174 -9.45 4.41 -18.70
N GLY A 175 -9.36 3.30 -19.44
CA GLY A 175 -8.44 3.14 -20.55
C GLY A 175 -6.98 2.91 -20.14
N LEU A 176 -6.69 2.52 -18.89
CA LEU A 176 -5.34 2.20 -18.44
C LEU A 176 -5.15 0.68 -18.38
N ALA A 177 -4.26 0.16 -19.22
CA ALA A 177 -3.88 -1.25 -19.26
C ALA A 177 -2.51 -1.44 -18.60
N GLY A 178 -2.48 -2.14 -17.46
CA GLY A 178 -1.25 -2.40 -16.73
C GLY A 178 -0.43 -3.53 -17.34
N VAL A 179 0.88 -3.28 -17.53
CA VAL A 179 1.91 -4.29 -17.74
C VAL A 179 2.87 -4.19 -16.57
N ILE A 180 2.90 -5.19 -15.71
CA ILE A 180 3.76 -5.17 -14.53
C ILE A 180 4.88 -6.19 -14.67
N ALA A 181 6.10 -5.79 -14.38
CA ALA A 181 7.27 -6.65 -14.46
C ALA A 181 7.97 -6.74 -13.12
N THR A 182 8.38 -7.95 -12.72
CA THR A 182 9.00 -8.16 -11.40
C THR A 182 10.09 -9.23 -11.46
N GLN A 183 11.17 -9.03 -10.70
CA GLN A 183 12.13 -10.12 -10.45
C GLN A 183 11.62 -11.09 -9.38
N ARG A 184 10.84 -10.62 -8.41
CA ARG A 184 10.43 -11.36 -7.21
C ARG A 184 8.91 -11.41 -7.07
N LEU A 185 8.28 -12.32 -7.81
CA LEU A 185 6.82 -12.50 -7.85
C LEU A 185 6.21 -12.76 -6.47
N ALA A 186 6.90 -13.48 -5.58
CA ALA A 186 6.45 -13.75 -4.22
C ALA A 186 6.43 -12.51 -3.33
N LYS A 187 7.21 -11.47 -3.66
CA LYS A 187 7.21 -10.18 -2.97
C LYS A 187 6.18 -9.19 -3.53
N LEU A 188 5.53 -9.50 -4.64
CA LEU A 188 4.49 -8.67 -5.24
C LEU A 188 3.14 -8.93 -4.56
N ALA A 189 2.37 -7.87 -4.29
CA ALA A 189 1.06 -7.95 -3.67
C ALA A 189 0.10 -8.84 -4.49
N LYS A 190 -0.55 -9.79 -3.80
CA LYS A 190 -1.37 -10.82 -4.46
C LYS A 190 -2.55 -10.24 -5.25
N ASN A 191 -3.19 -9.20 -4.71
CA ASN A 191 -4.30 -8.50 -5.36
C ASN A 191 -3.85 -7.79 -6.64
N VAL A 192 -2.64 -7.24 -6.69
CA VAL A 192 -2.11 -6.61 -7.91
C VAL A 192 -1.76 -7.66 -8.96
N ALA A 193 -1.12 -8.76 -8.55
CA ALA A 193 -0.75 -9.84 -9.46
C ALA A 193 -1.96 -10.60 -10.04
N ALA A 194 -3.03 -10.77 -9.26
CA ALA A 194 -4.21 -11.55 -9.65
C ALA A 194 -5.07 -10.89 -10.74
N GLU A 195 -4.89 -9.59 -11.00
CA GLU A 195 -5.65 -8.85 -12.02
C GLU A 195 -5.08 -9.02 -13.44
N ALA A 196 -3.88 -9.56 -13.57
CA ALA A 196 -3.30 -9.90 -14.86
C ALA A 196 -3.85 -11.26 -15.33
N SER A 197 -4.34 -11.31 -16.56
CA SER A 197 -4.76 -12.58 -17.20
C SER A 197 -3.76 -13.08 -18.23
N ASN A 198 -2.76 -12.27 -18.59
CA ASN A 198 -1.62 -12.70 -19.39
C ASN A 198 -0.36 -12.77 -18.54
N PHE A 199 0.47 -13.76 -18.84
CA PHE A 199 1.67 -14.11 -18.11
C PHE A 199 2.81 -14.39 -19.07
N LEU A 200 3.97 -13.82 -18.77
CA LEU A 200 5.25 -14.16 -19.40
C LEU A 200 6.24 -14.50 -18.29
N MET A 201 6.42 -15.79 -18.04
CA MET A 201 7.27 -16.31 -16.95
C MET A 201 8.62 -16.77 -17.49
N GLY A 202 9.67 -16.07 -17.09
CA GLY A 202 11.05 -16.34 -17.47
C GLY A 202 11.78 -17.19 -16.44
N ARG A 203 13.10 -17.22 -16.53
CA ARG A 203 13.94 -17.97 -15.59
C ARG A 203 13.77 -17.48 -14.15
N THR A 204 13.51 -18.40 -13.22
CA THR A 204 13.53 -18.14 -11.77
C THR A 204 14.13 -19.29 -10.98
N PHE A 205 14.81 -18.98 -9.88
CA PHE A 205 15.56 -19.95 -9.08
C PHE A 205 14.90 -20.29 -7.74
N LEU A 206 14.15 -19.34 -7.16
CA LEU A 206 13.61 -19.48 -5.81
C LEU A 206 12.32 -20.28 -5.83
N ASP A 207 12.22 -21.28 -4.95
CA ASP A 207 11.07 -22.17 -4.87
C ASP A 207 9.76 -21.41 -4.67
N ILE A 208 9.80 -20.35 -3.85
CA ILE A 208 8.62 -19.51 -3.60
C ILE A 208 8.14 -18.78 -4.86
N ASP A 209 9.05 -18.32 -5.71
CA ASP A 209 8.71 -17.61 -6.95
C ASP A 209 8.22 -18.62 -8.01
N MET A 210 8.83 -19.80 -8.10
CA MET A 210 8.35 -20.90 -8.96
C MET A 210 6.97 -21.38 -8.56
N ALA A 211 6.73 -21.58 -7.26
CA ALA A 211 5.42 -21.99 -6.76
C ALA A 211 4.35 -20.95 -7.11
N ARG A 212 4.65 -19.66 -6.93
CA ARG A 212 3.73 -18.57 -7.31
C ARG A 212 3.49 -18.51 -8.81
N ALA A 213 4.51 -18.75 -9.64
CA ALA A 213 4.35 -18.83 -11.09
C ALA A 213 3.48 -20.04 -11.50
N ALA A 214 3.70 -21.20 -10.87
CA ALA A 214 2.90 -22.41 -11.09
C ALA A 214 1.43 -22.20 -10.75
N ASP A 215 1.15 -21.57 -9.59
CA ASP A 215 -0.20 -21.23 -9.15
C ASP A 215 -0.92 -20.34 -10.19
N LEU A 216 -0.22 -19.35 -10.76
CA LEU A 216 -0.79 -18.45 -11.78
C LEU A 216 -1.00 -19.14 -13.14
N LEU A 217 -0.12 -20.07 -13.50
CA LEU A 217 -0.18 -20.78 -14.78
C LEU A 217 -1.08 -22.03 -14.75
N GLY A 218 -1.62 -22.39 -13.58
CA GLY A 218 -2.39 -23.63 -13.40
C GLY A 218 -1.54 -24.89 -13.60
N MET A 219 -0.23 -24.81 -13.32
CA MET A 219 0.72 -25.90 -13.49
C MET A 219 0.96 -26.66 -12.18
N GLU A 220 1.29 -27.95 -12.27
CA GLU A 220 1.74 -28.71 -11.11
C GLU A 220 3.12 -28.23 -10.63
N ARG A 221 3.37 -28.29 -9.32
CA ARG A 221 4.65 -27.86 -8.73
C ARG A 221 5.87 -28.54 -9.36
N ARG A 222 5.77 -29.81 -9.73
CA ARG A 222 6.87 -30.56 -10.36
C ARG A 222 7.20 -30.01 -11.76
N GLN A 223 6.19 -29.54 -12.50
CA GLN A 223 6.40 -28.93 -13.82
C GLN A 223 7.03 -27.54 -13.70
N ALA A 224 6.85 -26.86 -12.56
CA ALA A 224 7.43 -25.55 -12.29
C ALA A 224 8.97 -25.57 -12.16
N GLU A 225 9.56 -26.74 -11.88
CA GLU A 225 11.03 -26.89 -11.85
C GLU A 225 11.67 -26.50 -13.18
N ALA A 226 10.94 -26.65 -14.30
CA ALA A 226 11.39 -26.27 -15.63
C ALA A 226 11.68 -24.75 -15.77
N PHE A 227 11.15 -23.89 -14.89
CA PHE A 227 11.48 -22.46 -14.87
C PHE A 227 12.95 -22.20 -14.52
N ARG A 228 13.63 -23.13 -13.82
CA ARG A 228 15.06 -22.99 -13.51
C ARG A 228 15.95 -23.10 -14.74
N ASP A 229 15.53 -23.95 -15.67
CA ASP A 229 16.33 -24.35 -16.83
C ASP A 229 16.10 -23.46 -18.06
N LEU A 230 15.14 -22.53 -18.00
CA LEU A 230 14.89 -21.58 -19.08
C LEU A 230 16.13 -20.73 -19.37
N GLN A 231 16.49 -20.61 -20.65
CA GLN A 231 17.60 -19.76 -21.06
C GLN A 231 17.20 -18.27 -21.01
N ARG A 232 18.21 -17.39 -20.99
CA ARG A 232 18.00 -15.95 -21.16
C ARG A 232 17.23 -15.68 -22.46
N GLY A 233 16.19 -14.85 -22.37
CA GLY A 233 15.31 -14.51 -23.49
C GLY A 233 14.24 -15.55 -23.80
N GLN A 234 14.16 -16.65 -23.03
CA GLN A 234 13.06 -17.61 -23.12
C GLN A 234 12.05 -17.40 -22.00
N PHE A 235 10.77 -17.45 -22.36
CA PHE A 235 9.64 -17.26 -21.47
C PHE A 235 8.55 -18.27 -21.78
N ILE A 236 7.79 -18.66 -20.76
CA ILE A 236 6.52 -19.36 -20.93
C ILE A 236 5.41 -18.31 -20.99
N ALA A 237 4.72 -18.26 -22.13
CA ALA A 237 3.60 -17.39 -22.39
C ALA A 237 2.27 -18.10 -22.10
N LEU A 238 1.36 -17.43 -21.41
CA LEU A 238 -0.01 -17.90 -21.16
C LEU A 238 -0.96 -16.71 -21.07
N GLY A 239 -2.16 -16.83 -21.61
CA GLY A 239 -3.22 -15.83 -21.46
C GLY A 239 -3.99 -15.58 -22.76
N PRO A 240 -5.15 -14.93 -22.68
CA PRO A 240 -6.02 -14.71 -23.83
C PRO A 240 -5.36 -13.89 -24.95
N ALA A 241 -4.47 -12.95 -24.62
CA ALA A 241 -3.75 -12.14 -25.61
C ALA A 241 -2.53 -12.85 -26.22
N LEU A 242 -2.16 -14.03 -25.72
CA LEU A 242 -0.96 -14.76 -26.11
C LEU A 242 -1.29 -16.17 -26.61
N SER A 243 -1.66 -17.05 -25.67
CA SER A 243 -1.95 -18.46 -25.92
C SER A 243 -2.80 -19.02 -24.80
N ARG A 244 -3.82 -19.82 -25.17
CA ARG A 244 -4.70 -20.52 -24.21
C ARG A 244 -4.00 -21.62 -23.43
N ARG A 245 -2.84 -22.09 -23.89
CA ARG A 245 -2.00 -23.10 -23.23
C ARG A 245 -0.59 -22.57 -23.03
N PRO A 246 0.15 -23.01 -22.00
CA PRO A 246 1.53 -22.60 -21.80
C PRO A 246 2.37 -22.81 -23.06
N LEU A 247 2.90 -21.72 -23.61
CA LEU A 247 3.64 -21.70 -24.87
C LEU A 247 5.05 -21.17 -24.62
N PRO A 248 6.09 -21.99 -24.77
CA PRO A 248 7.46 -21.51 -24.69
C PRO A 248 7.79 -20.63 -25.90
N ILE A 249 8.24 -19.41 -25.64
CA ILE A 249 8.64 -18.43 -26.63
C ILE A 249 10.06 -17.93 -26.37
N ARG A 250 10.77 -17.59 -27.43
CA ARG A 250 12.03 -16.86 -27.40
C ARG A 250 11.77 -15.45 -27.92
N ILE A 251 12.07 -14.45 -27.10
CA ILE A 251 11.84 -13.04 -27.44
C ILE A 251 12.75 -12.62 -28.60
N GLY A 252 12.18 -11.86 -29.54
CA GLY A 252 12.87 -11.33 -30.72
C GLY A 252 13.93 -10.28 -30.38
N SER A 253 14.61 -9.76 -31.40
CA SER A 253 15.54 -8.65 -31.23
C SER A 253 14.82 -7.33 -30.91
N VAL A 254 15.54 -6.42 -30.27
CA VAL A 254 15.10 -5.05 -29.96
C VAL A 254 16.02 -4.07 -30.68
N GLU A 255 15.52 -2.87 -30.95
CA GLU A 255 16.26 -1.81 -31.60
C GLU A 255 16.99 -0.92 -30.58
N THR A 256 16.33 -0.62 -29.46
CA THR A 256 16.92 0.18 -28.37
C THR A 256 17.68 -0.68 -27.37
N SER A 257 18.67 -0.08 -26.73
CA SER A 257 19.42 -0.68 -25.62
C SER A 257 19.37 0.19 -24.37
N GLY A 258 19.44 -0.42 -23.19
CA GLY A 258 19.60 0.31 -21.94
C GLY A 258 20.99 0.94 -21.81
N ARG A 259 21.12 1.97 -20.97
CA ARG A 259 22.41 2.61 -20.64
C ARG A 259 23.28 1.69 -19.76
N SER A 260 22.63 0.96 -18.87
CA SER A 260 23.15 -0.06 -17.94
C SER A 260 23.30 -1.43 -18.62
N SER A 261 24.16 -1.56 -19.64
CA SER A 261 24.48 -2.91 -20.15
C SER A 261 25.25 -3.73 -19.11
N SER A 262 25.07 -5.06 -19.08
CA SER A 262 25.88 -5.94 -18.22
C SER A 262 27.37 -5.58 -18.38
N PRO A 263 28.09 -5.28 -17.29
CA PRO A 263 29.42 -4.72 -17.38
C PRO A 263 30.32 -5.64 -18.20
N LYS A 264 30.94 -5.09 -19.26
CA LYS A 264 31.95 -5.82 -20.02
C LYS A 264 33.16 -6.02 -19.11
N LEU A 265 33.67 -7.24 -19.04
CA LEU A 265 34.90 -7.54 -18.32
C LEU A 265 36.05 -6.80 -18.99
N VAL A 266 36.47 -5.69 -18.40
CA VAL A 266 37.71 -5.00 -18.74
C VAL A 266 38.71 -5.41 -17.67
N PRO A 267 39.85 -6.05 -18.03
CA PRO A 267 40.86 -6.38 -17.04
C PRO A 267 41.32 -5.10 -16.34
N PRO A 268 41.54 -5.13 -15.02
CA PRO A 268 42.09 -3.98 -14.33
C PRO A 268 43.45 -3.61 -14.96
N PRO A 269 43.81 -2.32 -14.99
CA PRO A 269 45.11 -1.91 -15.51
C PRO A 269 46.24 -2.64 -14.75
N PRO A 270 47.28 -3.13 -15.47
CA PRO A 270 48.26 -4.09 -14.93
C PRO A 270 49.17 -3.53 -13.82
N SER A 271 49.29 -2.20 -13.71
CA SER A 271 49.85 -1.53 -12.54
C SER A 271 49.32 -0.11 -12.47
N LEU A 272 48.92 0.31 -11.29
CA LEU A 272 48.80 1.71 -10.92
C LEU A 272 49.98 1.95 -9.96
N GLU A 273 51.19 2.12 -10.49
CA GLU A 273 52.24 2.79 -9.72
C GLU A 273 51.60 4.10 -9.23
N ASP A 274 51.62 4.31 -7.90
CA ASP A 274 50.94 5.40 -7.21
C ASP A 274 49.42 5.25 -6.95
N ALA A 275 48.78 4.09 -7.13
CA ALA A 275 47.36 3.90 -6.79
C ALA A 275 47.01 4.30 -5.34
N ARG A 276 47.89 3.97 -4.39
CA ARG A 276 47.69 4.32 -2.99
C ARG A 276 47.78 5.84 -2.78
N ASP A 277 48.70 6.49 -3.46
CA ASP A 277 48.92 7.93 -3.34
C ASP A 277 47.83 8.71 -4.09
N LEU A 278 47.31 8.19 -5.21
CA LEU A 278 46.13 8.73 -5.90
C LEU A 278 44.85 8.62 -5.07
N LEU A 279 44.68 7.52 -4.31
CA LEU A 279 43.52 7.31 -3.44
C LEU A 279 43.61 8.08 -2.12
N MET A 280 44.83 8.34 -1.64
CA MET A 280 45.12 9.01 -0.37
C MET A 280 45.62 10.46 -0.54
N ALA A 281 45.69 10.95 -1.78
CA ALA A 281 46.05 12.33 -2.07
C ALA A 281 45.03 13.26 -1.42
N THR A 282 45.44 13.89 -0.32
CA THR A 282 44.69 14.97 0.35
C THR A 282 44.70 16.28 -0.44
N ASP A 283 45.48 16.35 -1.51
CA ASP A 283 45.76 17.57 -2.28
C ASP A 283 45.21 17.52 -3.71
N ALA A 284 43.96 17.07 -3.88
CA ALA A 284 43.16 17.76 -4.87
C ALA A 284 42.91 19.16 -4.29
N PRO A 285 43.13 20.28 -5.02
CA PRO A 285 42.55 21.54 -4.60
C PRO A 285 41.09 21.21 -4.34
N GLU A 286 40.66 21.32 -3.08
CA GLU A 286 39.30 21.02 -2.65
C GLU A 286 38.44 21.56 -3.77
N THR A 287 37.87 20.68 -4.60
CA THR A 287 37.20 21.08 -5.85
C THR A 287 36.21 22.08 -5.33
N PRO A 288 36.44 23.40 -5.53
CA PRO A 288 35.96 24.40 -4.59
C PRO A 288 34.52 24.09 -4.53
N ARG A 289 34.06 23.52 -3.38
CA ARG A 289 32.77 22.82 -3.32
C ARG A 289 31.92 23.73 -4.11
N VAL A 290 31.43 23.31 -5.28
CA VAL A 290 30.68 24.24 -6.10
C VAL A 290 29.55 24.48 -5.14
N ALA A 291 29.64 25.61 -4.44
CA ALA A 291 28.54 26.25 -3.82
C ALA A 291 27.72 26.29 -5.08
N VAL A 292 26.72 25.42 -5.14
CA VAL A 292 25.56 25.68 -5.94
C VAL A 292 25.36 27.12 -5.56
N VAL A 293 25.78 28.01 -6.46
CA VAL A 293 25.55 29.42 -6.30
C VAL A 293 24.06 29.34 -6.35
N ARG A 294 23.44 29.29 -5.16
CA ARG A 294 22.03 29.60 -5.01
C ARG A 294 22.00 30.87 -5.81
N PRO A 295 21.34 30.88 -6.99
CA PRO A 295 21.38 32.04 -7.87
C PRO A 295 21.19 33.21 -6.93
N SER A 296 22.24 34.04 -6.81
CA SER A 296 22.22 35.13 -5.84
C SER A 296 20.90 35.82 -6.11
N PRO A 297 20.01 35.99 -5.11
CA PRO A 297 18.64 36.37 -5.38
C PRO A 297 18.70 37.71 -6.10
N THR A 298 18.64 37.64 -7.43
CA THR A 298 18.95 38.79 -8.26
C THR A 298 17.63 39.49 -8.31
N ALA A 299 17.58 40.54 -7.49
CA ALA A 299 16.51 41.50 -7.36
C ALA A 299 15.16 40.92 -6.90
N THR A 300 15.15 40.27 -5.72
CA THR A 300 13.91 40.14 -4.92
C THR A 300 13.28 41.50 -4.66
N ASP A 301 14.07 42.57 -4.52
CA ASP A 301 13.55 43.91 -4.28
C ASP A 301 12.89 44.55 -5.50
N GLU A 302 13.33 44.27 -6.73
CA GLU A 302 12.70 44.81 -7.94
C GLU A 302 11.46 44.00 -8.32
N THR A 303 11.49 42.68 -8.11
CA THR A 303 10.34 41.79 -8.29
C THR A 303 9.28 41.97 -7.20
N LEU A 304 9.65 42.22 -5.94
CA LEU A 304 8.71 42.60 -4.88
C LEU A 304 8.12 43.99 -5.14
N ARG A 305 8.89 44.92 -5.69
CA ARG A 305 8.41 46.27 -6.04
C ARG A 305 7.51 46.26 -7.29
N SER A 306 7.77 45.39 -8.27
CA SER A 306 6.88 45.19 -9.42
C SER A 306 5.61 44.43 -9.03
N LEU A 307 5.68 43.46 -8.12
CA LEU A 307 4.52 42.76 -7.58
C LEU A 307 3.66 43.68 -6.70
N ALA A 308 4.28 44.51 -5.86
CA ALA A 308 3.56 45.51 -5.05
C ALA A 308 2.93 46.60 -5.94
N ALA A 309 3.61 47.03 -7.01
CA ALA A 309 3.05 47.96 -7.99
C ALA A 309 1.89 47.33 -8.77
N ALA A 310 2.00 46.06 -9.17
CA ALA A 310 0.92 45.33 -9.87
C ALA A 310 -0.30 45.09 -8.97
N LEU A 311 -0.10 44.78 -7.68
CA LEU A 311 -1.18 44.63 -6.71
C LEU A 311 -1.86 45.97 -6.39
N SER A 312 -1.10 47.07 -6.32
CA SER A 312 -1.65 48.42 -6.12
C SER A 312 -2.41 48.92 -7.35
N ALA A 313 -1.92 48.62 -8.57
CA ALA A 313 -2.63 48.92 -9.82
C ALA A 313 -3.92 48.10 -9.96
N ALA A 314 -3.92 46.83 -9.53
CA ALA A 314 -5.12 46.00 -9.50
C ALA A 314 -6.15 46.49 -8.46
N ALA A 315 -5.71 47.11 -7.36
CA ALA A 315 -6.58 47.72 -6.37
C ALA A 315 -7.15 49.10 -6.77
N GLN A 316 -6.53 49.77 -7.76
CA GLN A 316 -6.95 51.07 -8.29
C GLN A 316 -7.73 50.97 -9.60
N ALA A 317 -7.93 49.76 -10.14
CA ALA A 317 -8.83 49.55 -11.26
C ALA A 317 -10.28 49.84 -10.81
N PRO A 318 -11.05 50.66 -11.56
CA PRO A 318 -12.45 50.90 -11.22
C PRO A 318 -13.21 49.58 -11.29
N ALA A 319 -13.99 49.28 -10.24
CA ALA A 319 -14.79 48.08 -10.13
C ALA A 319 -15.70 47.93 -11.37
N PRO A 320 -15.82 46.71 -11.95
CA PRO A 320 -16.77 46.49 -13.02
C PRO A 320 -18.18 46.74 -12.48
N VAL A 321 -18.91 47.63 -13.14
CA VAL A 321 -20.31 47.93 -12.84
C VAL A 321 -21.11 46.66 -13.09
N LEU A 322 -21.56 46.00 -12.01
CA LEU A 322 -22.61 45.00 -12.10
C LEU A 322 -23.86 45.70 -12.65
N ALA A 323 -24.27 45.32 -13.86
CA ALA A 323 -25.53 45.76 -14.41
C ALA A 323 -26.67 45.29 -13.49
N ALA A 324 -27.36 46.27 -12.90
CA ALA A 324 -28.53 46.05 -12.07
C ALA A 324 -29.66 45.45 -12.93
N VAL A 325 -30.20 44.33 -12.45
CA VAL A 325 -31.51 43.83 -12.87
C VAL A 325 -32.54 44.81 -12.30
N PRO A 326 -33.44 45.41 -13.11
CA PRO A 326 -34.42 46.36 -12.59
C PRO A 326 -35.57 45.60 -11.93
N SER A 327 -35.91 46.01 -10.71
CA SER A 327 -37.18 45.71 -10.06
C SER A 327 -38.05 46.97 -10.06
N SER A 328 -39.14 46.93 -10.82
CA SER A 328 -40.29 47.81 -10.64
C SER A 328 -41.57 47.01 -10.80
N VAL A 329 -42.39 47.09 -9.77
CA VAL A 329 -43.75 46.56 -9.65
C VAL A 329 -44.72 47.44 -10.43
N ASP A 330 -45.77 46.82 -10.99
CA ASP A 330 -47.13 47.28 -11.33
C ASP A 330 -47.56 46.39 -12.52
N GLY A 331 -48.62 45.59 -12.56
CA GLY A 331 -49.93 45.53 -11.90
C GLY A 331 -50.92 45.11 -13.00
N GLU A 332 -51.82 44.15 -12.72
CA GLU A 332 -52.94 43.67 -13.58
C GLU A 332 -52.53 42.79 -14.80
N GLU A 333 -53.10 41.62 -15.12
CA GLU A 333 -54.43 41.04 -14.95
C GLU A 333 -54.40 39.51 -15.27
N ALA A 334 -55.44 38.79 -14.82
CA ALA A 334 -55.96 37.48 -15.29
C ALA A 334 -55.20 36.18 -14.90
N GLU A 335 -55.79 35.34 -14.03
CA GLU A 335 -56.56 34.11 -14.35
C GLU A 335 -55.65 32.86 -14.33
N ASP A 336 -56.06 31.65 -14.00
CA ASP A 336 -57.06 31.07 -13.10
C ASP A 336 -56.60 29.60 -12.95
N ASP A 337 -56.82 29.04 -11.77
CA ASP A 337 -57.07 27.63 -11.49
C ASP A 337 -56.17 26.41 -11.88
N LEU A 338 -55.96 25.61 -10.82
CA LEU A 338 -56.03 24.13 -10.68
C LEU A 338 -54.90 23.24 -11.26
N LEU A 339 -54.18 22.40 -10.48
CA LEU A 339 -54.53 21.17 -9.73
C LEU A 339 -55.12 20.00 -10.56
N ALA A 340 -54.67 18.79 -10.17
CA ALA A 340 -55.14 17.43 -10.53
C ALA A 340 -54.56 16.86 -11.85
N ALA A 341 -54.27 15.57 -12.04
CA ALA A 341 -54.59 14.30 -11.37
C ALA A 341 -53.55 13.25 -11.86
N CYS A 342 -53.17 12.21 -11.09
CA CYS A 342 -53.65 10.80 -11.21
C CYS A 342 -53.61 10.27 -12.67
N ASP A 343 -53.21 9.07 -13.06
CA ASP A 343 -53.05 7.75 -12.42
C ASP A 343 -52.84 6.73 -13.60
N VAL A 344 -52.34 5.51 -13.32
CA VAL A 344 -52.50 4.20 -14.04
C VAL A 344 -52.23 4.06 -15.56
N ASP A 345 -51.93 2.92 -16.21
CA ASP A 345 -51.75 1.46 -15.96
C ASP A 345 -51.07 0.90 -17.25
N ALA A 346 -50.14 -0.06 -17.24
CA ALA A 346 -50.28 -1.54 -17.23
C ALA A 346 -50.93 -2.22 -18.47
N ALA A 347 -50.23 -3.24 -19.00
CA ALA A 347 -50.69 -4.45 -19.73
C ALA A 347 -49.42 -5.26 -20.10
N GLU A 348 -49.06 -6.43 -19.54
CA GLU A 348 -49.66 -7.80 -19.52
C GLU A 348 -50.05 -8.32 -20.93
N GLU A 349 -49.58 -9.48 -21.39
CA GLU A 349 -49.92 -10.88 -21.03
C GLU A 349 -48.93 -11.85 -21.73
N ASP A 350 -48.74 -13.15 -21.49
CA ASP A 350 -49.15 -14.17 -20.49
C ASP A 350 -48.45 -15.52 -20.90
N GLY A 351 -48.35 -16.49 -19.97
CA GLY A 351 -48.40 -17.92 -20.33
C GLY A 351 -47.31 -18.90 -19.85
N THR A 352 -47.50 -19.48 -18.65
CA THR A 352 -47.23 -20.91 -18.23
C THR A 352 -45.78 -21.47 -18.30
N ASP A 353 -45.22 -22.28 -17.40
CA ASP A 353 -45.72 -23.29 -16.46
C ASP A 353 -44.64 -23.57 -15.38
N ARG A 354 -45.03 -24.21 -14.27
CA ARG A 354 -44.25 -24.41 -13.04
C ARG A 354 -43.23 -25.56 -13.13
N ASP A 355 -42.06 -25.40 -12.51
CA ASP A 355 -41.45 -26.38 -11.59
C ASP A 355 -40.28 -25.78 -10.77
N GLU A 356 -40.25 -26.11 -9.49
CA GLU A 356 -39.34 -25.62 -8.43
C GLU A 356 -37.92 -26.20 -8.54
N VAL A 357 -36.86 -25.43 -8.19
CA VAL A 357 -35.85 -25.75 -7.15
C VAL A 357 -35.05 -24.47 -6.80
N ALA A 358 -34.88 -24.27 -5.50
CA ALA A 358 -34.31 -23.11 -4.81
C ALA A 358 -32.86 -22.71 -5.18
N GLY A 359 -32.66 -21.39 -5.31
CA GLY A 359 -31.37 -20.71 -5.31
C GLY A 359 -31.42 -19.52 -4.34
N THR A 360 -30.51 -19.55 -3.38
CA THR A 360 -30.35 -18.63 -2.26
C THR A 360 -29.81 -17.27 -2.72
N GLU A 361 -30.59 -16.20 -2.54
CA GLU A 361 -30.10 -14.81 -2.58
C GLU A 361 -30.17 -14.17 -1.19
N ALA A 362 -29.15 -13.35 -0.91
CA ALA A 362 -28.92 -12.63 0.33
C ALA A 362 -29.90 -11.46 0.53
N PRO A 363 -30.37 -11.17 1.75
CA PRO A 363 -31.13 -9.96 2.01
C PRO A 363 -30.22 -8.77 2.38
N ALA A 364 -30.73 -7.61 2.01
CA ALA A 364 -30.20 -6.29 2.25
C ALA A 364 -30.07 -5.95 3.75
N LEU A 365 -29.07 -5.12 4.06
CA LEU A 365 -28.85 -4.51 5.37
C LEU A 365 -29.93 -3.46 5.65
N GLU A 366 -30.92 -3.82 6.47
CA GLU A 366 -31.71 -2.86 7.23
C GLU A 366 -30.97 -2.44 8.51
N ALA A 367 -30.91 -1.13 8.74
CA ALA A 367 -30.34 -0.55 9.95
C ALA A 367 -31.27 -0.81 11.14
N SER A 368 -30.84 -1.65 12.09
CA SER A 368 -31.48 -1.79 13.40
C SER A 368 -30.87 -0.81 14.42
N PRO A 369 -31.68 -0.19 15.29
CA PRO A 369 -31.20 0.74 16.31
C PRO A 369 -30.42 -0.01 17.40
N VAL A 370 -29.27 0.56 17.78
CA VAL A 370 -28.40 0.04 18.83
C VAL A 370 -29.10 0.18 20.18
N SER A 371 -29.43 -0.96 20.80
CA SER A 371 -29.87 -1.06 22.19
C SER A 371 -28.70 -0.75 23.13
N VAL A 372 -28.82 0.32 23.91
CA VAL A 372 -27.90 0.67 24.99
C VAL A 372 -28.21 -0.19 26.21
N ALA A 373 -27.34 -1.14 26.53
CA ALA A 373 -27.36 -1.85 27.81
C ALA A 373 -26.89 -0.91 28.95
N PRO A 374 -27.40 -1.06 30.19
CA PRO A 374 -27.17 -0.10 31.26
C PRO A 374 -25.72 -0.16 31.76
N ALA A 375 -25.14 1.02 31.98
CA ALA A 375 -23.82 1.21 32.55
C ALA A 375 -23.76 0.66 33.99
N VAL A 376 -22.72 -0.10 34.30
CA VAL A 376 -22.29 -0.30 35.69
C VAL A 376 -21.70 1.03 36.14
N SER A 377 -22.42 1.75 36.98
CA SER A 377 -22.11 3.12 37.41
C SER A 377 -20.88 3.17 38.30
N LEU A 378 -19.87 3.95 37.88
CA LEU A 378 -18.92 4.58 38.81
C LEU A 378 -19.71 5.33 39.89
N PRO A 379 -19.35 5.24 41.19
CA PRO A 379 -20.10 5.88 42.27
C PRO A 379 -20.22 7.38 42.01
N ALA A 380 -21.46 7.88 41.99
CA ALA A 380 -21.84 9.22 41.54
C ALA A 380 -21.25 10.41 42.35
N ASP A 381 -20.40 10.13 43.34
CA ASP A 381 -19.99 11.08 44.38
C ASP A 381 -18.53 11.56 44.28
N GLN A 382 -17.80 11.17 43.24
CA GLN A 382 -16.38 11.52 43.10
C GLN A 382 -16.13 12.63 42.06
N THR A 383 -15.93 13.87 42.54
CA THR A 383 -15.52 15.02 41.71
C THR A 383 -14.02 14.99 41.34
N LEU A 384 -13.65 15.56 40.17
CA LEU A 384 -12.28 15.69 39.62
C LEU A 384 -11.14 16.05 40.62
N PRO A 385 -11.36 16.80 41.72
CA PRO A 385 -10.29 17.08 42.68
C PRO A 385 -9.86 15.88 43.53
N GLN A 386 -10.69 14.83 43.68
CA GLN A 386 -10.46 13.77 44.68
C GLN A 386 -9.75 12.51 44.16
N ILE A 387 -9.87 12.18 42.87
CA ILE A 387 -9.24 10.98 42.27
C ILE A 387 -8.02 11.36 41.40
N GLY A 388 -7.88 12.62 41.01
CA GLY A 388 -6.89 13.06 40.03
C GLY A 388 -7.24 12.61 38.60
N THR A 389 -6.83 13.43 37.62
CA THR A 389 -7.22 13.25 36.20
C THR A 389 -6.74 11.91 35.61
N SER A 390 -5.59 11.40 36.06
CA SER A 390 -5.01 10.13 35.56
C SER A 390 -5.87 8.92 35.93
N ALA A 391 -6.22 8.77 37.20
CA ALA A 391 -7.03 7.65 37.69
C ALA A 391 -8.43 7.65 37.09
N PHE A 392 -8.96 8.84 36.77
CA PHE A 392 -10.24 8.98 36.07
C PHE A 392 -10.20 8.40 34.64
N TYR A 393 -9.11 8.62 33.90
CA TYR A 393 -8.95 8.03 32.58
C TYR A 393 -8.85 6.50 32.63
N ASP A 394 -8.16 5.96 33.63
CA ASP A 394 -8.00 4.52 33.80
C ASP A 394 -9.31 3.84 34.22
N ALA A 395 -10.17 4.54 34.98
CA ALA A 395 -11.53 4.10 35.29
C ALA A 395 -12.43 4.02 34.03
N ILE A 396 -12.42 5.05 33.17
CA ILE A 396 -13.18 5.04 31.91
C ILE A 396 -12.68 3.94 30.97
N LEU A 397 -11.36 3.72 30.90
CA LEU A 397 -10.79 2.66 30.08
C LEU A 397 -11.21 1.27 30.56
N ARG A 398 -11.23 1.02 31.86
CA ARG A 398 -11.75 -0.25 32.43
C ARG A 398 -13.21 -0.46 32.07
N ASP A 399 -14.05 0.56 32.23
CA ASP A 399 -15.47 0.51 31.86
C ASP A 399 -15.70 0.28 30.36
N LEU A 400 -14.84 0.83 29.51
CA LEU A 400 -14.87 0.61 28.06
C LEU A 400 -14.45 -0.81 27.67
N LEU A 401 -13.60 -1.47 28.48
CA LEU A 401 -13.14 -2.84 28.28
C LEU A 401 -14.07 -3.89 28.91
N LEU A 402 -15.08 -3.51 29.71
CA LEU A 402 -16.12 -4.42 30.20
C LEU A 402 -17.05 -4.92 29.07
N ASP A 403 -17.10 -4.20 27.95
CA ASP A 403 -17.85 -4.61 26.78
C ASP A 403 -17.14 -5.79 26.08
N PRO A 404 -17.82 -6.94 25.89
CA PRO A 404 -17.23 -8.16 25.33
C PRO A 404 -16.73 -8.00 23.89
N ASP A 405 -17.21 -7.00 23.14
CA ASP A 405 -16.77 -6.70 21.79
C ASP A 405 -15.66 -5.62 21.73
N ALA A 406 -15.33 -4.99 22.87
CA ALA A 406 -14.25 -3.98 22.94
C ALA A 406 -12.88 -4.49 22.45
N PRO A 407 -12.45 -5.74 22.74
CA PRO A 407 -11.18 -6.25 22.23
C PRO A 407 -11.11 -6.27 20.69
N TYR A 408 -12.24 -6.48 20.01
CA TYR A 408 -12.29 -6.66 18.55
C TYR A 408 -12.50 -5.36 17.76
N ARG A 409 -12.80 -4.25 18.45
CA ARG A 409 -12.98 -2.93 17.83
C ARG A 409 -11.64 -2.24 17.57
N SER A 410 -11.59 -1.39 16.55
CA SER A 410 -10.37 -0.66 16.20
C SER A 410 -10.01 0.35 17.29
N VAL A 411 -8.70 0.56 17.51
CA VAL A 411 -8.19 1.52 18.50
C VAL A 411 -8.78 2.92 18.29
N GLN A 412 -9.04 3.30 17.03
CA GLN A 412 -9.61 4.60 16.70
C GLN A 412 -11.07 4.73 17.13
N VAL A 413 -11.87 3.65 17.02
CA VAL A 413 -13.26 3.62 17.52
C VAL A 413 -13.28 3.69 19.05
N LEU A 414 -12.43 2.90 19.72
CA LEU A 414 -12.30 2.93 21.18
C LEU A 414 -11.83 4.30 21.70
N TYR A 415 -10.95 4.97 20.96
CA TYR A 415 -10.51 6.32 21.29
C TYR A 415 -11.63 7.35 21.17
N GLN A 416 -12.45 7.30 20.12
CA GLN A 416 -13.60 8.22 19.98
C GLN A 416 -14.65 8.00 21.08
N GLU A 417 -14.89 6.75 21.47
CA GLU A 417 -15.79 6.40 22.55
C GLU A 417 -15.24 6.84 23.91
N PHE A 418 -13.94 6.66 24.16
CA PHE A 418 -13.24 7.18 25.34
C PHE A 418 -13.35 8.71 25.44
N ILE A 419 -13.10 9.45 24.35
CA ILE A 419 -13.25 10.91 24.32
C ILE A 419 -14.71 11.31 24.60
N THR A 420 -15.68 10.54 24.12
CA THR A 420 -17.10 10.78 24.34
C THR A 420 -17.49 10.58 25.81
N ARG A 421 -16.99 9.51 26.45
CA ARG A 421 -17.17 9.27 27.89
C ARG A 421 -16.44 10.31 28.76
N CYS A 422 -15.23 10.72 28.39
CA CYS A 422 -14.54 11.81 29.08
C CYS A 422 -15.36 13.11 29.09
N LYS A 423 -16.01 13.44 27.96
CA LYS A 423 -16.89 14.63 27.86
C LYS A 423 -18.14 14.53 28.73
N SER A 424 -18.76 13.35 28.86
CA SER A 424 -19.96 13.19 29.69
C SER A 424 -19.69 13.39 31.19
N TYR A 425 -18.43 13.22 31.61
CA TYR A 425 -17.98 13.47 32.99
C TYR A 425 -17.28 14.82 33.19
N GLY A 426 -17.31 15.72 32.19
CA GLY A 426 -16.69 17.04 32.29
C GLY A 426 -15.15 17.04 32.29
N VAL A 427 -14.52 15.93 31.90
CA VAL A 427 -13.06 15.80 31.80
C VAL A 427 -12.59 16.06 30.36
N SER A 428 -11.55 16.88 30.19
CA SER A 428 -10.99 17.15 28.86
C SER A 428 -10.18 15.95 28.36
N GLY A 429 -10.82 15.04 27.63
CA GLY A 429 -10.15 13.92 26.96
C GLY A 429 -9.09 14.33 25.93
N ARG A 430 -9.04 15.61 25.53
CA ARG A 430 -8.01 16.16 24.63
C ARG A 430 -6.61 16.29 25.27
N GLY A 431 -6.49 16.07 26.59
CA GLY A 431 -5.20 16.07 27.30
C GLY A 431 -4.35 14.81 27.06
N ILE A 432 -4.93 13.78 26.45
CA ILE A 432 -4.24 12.54 26.07
C ILE A 432 -4.29 12.43 24.54
N ASP A 433 -3.12 12.36 23.91
CA ASP A 433 -3.02 12.08 22.48
C ASP A 433 -3.26 10.59 22.19
N LEU A 434 -3.40 10.22 20.92
CA LEU A 434 -3.70 8.84 20.52
C LEU A 434 -2.63 7.84 21.04
N ASN A 435 -1.39 8.27 21.16
CA ASN A 435 -0.28 7.45 21.66
C ASN A 435 -0.35 7.26 23.18
N GLY A 436 -0.67 8.32 23.94
CA GLY A 436 -0.95 8.23 25.37
C GLY A 436 -2.16 7.35 25.68
N PHE A 437 -3.20 7.41 24.85
CA PHE A 437 -4.37 6.53 24.95
C PHE A 437 -4.01 5.08 24.67
N ARG A 438 -3.22 4.81 23.61
CA ARG A 438 -2.75 3.46 23.26
C ARG A 438 -1.96 2.80 24.38
N ARG A 439 -1.04 3.54 25.03
CA ARG A 439 -0.27 3.04 26.18
C ARG A 439 -1.19 2.63 27.32
N ARG A 440 -2.11 3.51 27.72
CA ARG A 440 -3.07 3.21 28.79
C ARG A 440 -4.03 2.07 28.44
N LEU A 441 -4.45 1.98 27.17
CA LEU A 441 -5.28 0.89 26.67
C LEU A 441 -4.51 -0.45 26.73
N ALA A 442 -3.21 -0.47 26.45
CA ALA A 442 -2.39 -1.67 26.56
C ALA A 442 -2.25 -2.12 28.02
N THR A 443 -1.98 -1.20 28.95
CA THR A 443 -1.93 -1.48 30.39
C THR A 443 -3.28 -1.97 30.93
N ALA A 444 -4.39 -1.33 30.53
CA ALA A 444 -5.73 -1.74 30.92
C ALA A 444 -6.13 -3.11 30.34
N ARG A 445 -5.75 -3.42 29.10
CA ARG A 445 -5.96 -4.75 28.48
C ARG A 445 -5.12 -5.86 29.11
N ALA A 446 -3.96 -5.51 29.67
CA ALA A 446 -3.14 -6.45 30.41
C ALA A 446 -3.75 -6.81 31.78
N GLY A 447 -4.77 -6.08 32.27
CA GLY A 447 -5.43 -6.37 33.55
C GLY A 447 -4.59 -5.94 34.76
N VAL A 448 -3.82 -4.86 34.62
CA VAL A 448 -2.90 -4.38 35.64
C VAL A 448 -3.62 -3.43 36.59
N ASP A 449 -3.57 -3.71 37.89
CA ASP A 449 -4.15 -2.85 38.91
C ASP A 449 -3.32 -1.58 39.14
N GLU A 450 -3.99 -0.52 39.59
CA GLU A 450 -3.40 0.82 39.77
C GLU A 450 -2.23 0.85 40.75
N ALA A 451 -2.20 -0.08 41.72
CA ALA A 451 -1.09 -0.26 42.65
C ALA A 451 0.15 -0.89 41.99
N LEU A 452 -0.04 -1.82 41.05
CA LEU A 452 1.05 -2.47 40.32
C LEU A 452 1.62 -1.52 39.24
N ALA A 453 0.77 -0.71 38.61
CA ALA A 453 1.18 0.27 37.61
C ALA A 453 2.15 1.35 38.14
N GLN A 454 2.19 1.54 39.46
CA GLN A 454 3.05 2.52 40.13
C GLN A 454 4.35 1.92 40.68
N THR A 455 4.58 0.61 40.51
CA THR A 455 5.81 -0.01 41.00
C THR A 455 6.98 0.25 40.06
N PRO A 456 8.20 0.43 40.59
CA PRO A 456 9.40 0.63 39.77
C PRO A 456 9.66 -0.58 38.85
N GLU A 457 9.32 -1.79 39.29
CA GLU A 457 9.41 -3.01 38.49
C GLU A 457 8.51 -2.92 37.25
N TRP A 458 7.26 -2.47 37.39
CA TRP A 458 6.35 -2.30 36.26
C TRP A 458 6.83 -1.21 35.29
N GLY A 459 7.44 -0.14 35.81
CA GLY A 459 8.06 0.90 35.00
C GLY A 459 9.15 0.38 34.05
N GLU A 460 9.94 -0.62 34.48
CA GLU A 460 10.94 -1.28 33.62
C GLU A 460 10.27 -2.05 32.47
N ALA A 461 9.18 -2.77 32.75
CA ALA A 461 8.42 -3.48 31.72
C ALA A 461 7.81 -2.52 30.69
N GLU A 462 7.28 -1.38 31.12
CA GLU A 462 6.76 -0.34 30.24
C GLU A 462 7.86 0.28 29.36
N GLN A 463 9.06 0.49 29.91
CA GLN A 463 10.19 1.05 29.17
C GLN A 463 10.68 0.08 28.09
N VAL A 464 10.76 -1.21 28.38
CA VAL A 464 11.10 -2.24 27.38
C VAL A 464 10.01 -2.35 26.33
N ALA A 465 8.74 -2.36 26.73
CA ALA A 465 7.61 -2.40 25.81
C ALA A 465 7.58 -1.20 24.87
N ALA A 466 7.95 0.01 25.34
CA ALA A 466 7.98 1.22 24.52
C ALA A 466 8.95 1.13 23.32
N GLY A 467 9.98 0.27 23.39
CA GLY A 467 10.90 0.00 22.28
C GLY A 467 10.37 -0.99 21.24
N LEU A 468 9.24 -1.67 21.50
CA LEU A 468 8.64 -2.64 20.59
C LEU A 468 7.62 -1.98 19.64
N PRO A 469 7.41 -2.54 18.44
CA PRO A 469 6.29 -2.18 17.57
C PRO A 469 4.96 -2.16 18.35
N GLU A 470 4.12 -1.16 18.10
CA GLU A 470 2.88 -0.89 18.87
C GLU A 470 1.98 -2.12 19.04
N ASP A 471 1.99 -2.98 18.05
CA ASP A 471 1.17 -4.16 18.01
C ASP A 471 1.70 -5.22 19.03
N LEU A 472 3.00 -5.29 19.27
CA LEU A 472 3.59 -6.23 20.22
C LEU A 472 3.59 -5.74 21.68
N GLN A 473 3.40 -4.44 21.92
CA GLN A 473 3.47 -3.86 23.27
C GLN A 473 2.44 -4.48 24.22
N ALA A 474 1.18 -4.59 23.79
CA ALA A 474 0.11 -5.17 24.61
C ALA A 474 0.33 -6.66 24.92
N LEU A 475 0.97 -7.41 24.00
CA LEU A 475 1.34 -8.80 24.23
C LEU A 475 2.48 -8.90 25.25
N TYR A 476 3.52 -8.08 25.08
CA TYR A 476 4.68 -8.08 25.97
C TYR A 476 4.28 -7.70 27.41
N LEU A 477 3.43 -6.69 27.59
CA LEU A 477 2.94 -6.27 28.91
C LEU A 477 2.04 -7.33 29.57
N LEU A 478 1.22 -8.05 28.79
CA LEU A 478 0.45 -9.18 29.32
C LEU A 478 1.36 -10.29 29.87
N LEU A 479 2.41 -10.65 29.12
CA LEU A 479 3.39 -11.65 29.54
C LEU A 479 4.20 -11.17 30.75
N ALA A 480 4.57 -9.89 30.78
CA ALA A 480 5.28 -9.28 31.90
C ALA A 480 4.44 -9.30 33.19
N ARG A 481 3.13 -9.01 33.11
CA ARG A 481 2.22 -9.13 34.25
C ARG A 481 2.16 -10.56 34.78
N ALA A 482 1.95 -11.54 33.89
CA ALA A 482 1.88 -12.95 34.28
C ALA A 482 3.19 -13.43 34.92
N ALA A 483 4.34 -12.99 34.39
CA ALA A 483 5.65 -13.34 34.94
C ALA A 483 5.91 -12.67 36.30
N LEU A 484 5.55 -11.39 36.45
CA LEU A 484 5.72 -10.65 37.71
C LEU A 484 4.84 -11.20 38.83
N ALA A 485 3.63 -11.66 38.50
CA ALA A 485 2.70 -12.28 39.44
C ALA A 485 2.97 -13.79 39.66
N ALA A 486 3.96 -14.37 38.97
CA ALA A 486 4.21 -15.82 38.92
C ALA A 486 2.96 -16.64 38.55
N GLU A 487 2.09 -16.08 37.71
CA GLU A 487 0.89 -16.73 37.19
C GLU A 487 1.25 -17.72 36.06
N PRO A 488 0.39 -18.72 35.80
CA PRO A 488 0.54 -19.61 34.64
C PRO A 488 0.64 -18.82 33.33
N CYS A 489 1.48 -19.29 32.40
CA CYS A 489 1.61 -18.69 31.08
C CYS A 489 0.24 -18.62 30.39
N PRO A 490 -0.19 -17.44 29.89
CA PRO A 490 -1.49 -17.28 29.24
C PRO A 490 -1.65 -18.24 28.04
N SER A 491 -2.85 -18.76 27.83
CA SER A 491 -3.16 -19.61 26.66
C SER A 491 -3.05 -18.86 25.32
N ASP A 492 -2.96 -19.60 24.20
CA ASP A 492 -2.99 -19.00 22.87
C ASP A 492 -4.28 -18.21 22.61
N ALA A 493 -5.38 -18.62 23.24
CA ALA A 493 -6.68 -17.93 23.16
C ALA A 493 -6.66 -16.62 23.95
N ALA A 494 -6.10 -16.60 25.16
CA ALA A 494 -5.92 -15.39 25.98
C ALA A 494 -5.01 -14.37 25.28
N ILE A 495 -3.91 -14.83 24.70
CA ILE A 495 -2.99 -14.00 23.91
C ILE A 495 -3.68 -13.39 22.69
N ALA A 496 -4.47 -14.20 21.96
CA ALA A 496 -5.23 -13.71 20.83
C ALA A 496 -6.25 -12.64 21.25
N LYS A 497 -6.97 -12.86 22.35
CA LYS A 497 -7.99 -11.94 22.90
C LYS A 497 -7.40 -10.59 23.33
N ALA A 498 -6.29 -10.58 24.08
CA ALA A 498 -5.63 -9.35 24.52
C ALA A 498 -5.20 -8.44 23.35
N ARG A 499 -4.96 -9.05 22.18
CA ARG A 499 -4.61 -8.37 20.92
C ARG A 499 -5.80 -8.03 20.02
N GLY A 500 -7.02 -8.44 20.37
CA GLY A 500 -8.20 -8.25 19.54
C GLY A 500 -8.33 -9.19 18.35
N SER A 501 -7.66 -10.35 18.42
CA SER A 501 -7.70 -11.41 17.40
C SER A 501 -8.50 -12.61 17.91
N ARG A 502 -9.18 -13.32 17.02
CA ARG A 502 -9.84 -14.61 17.30
C ARG A 502 -9.01 -15.83 16.87
N SER A 503 -7.78 -15.62 16.38
CA SER A 503 -6.94 -16.68 15.81
C SER A 503 -5.79 -17.07 16.73
N ALA A 504 -5.88 -18.25 17.35
CA ALA A 504 -4.82 -18.88 18.15
C ALA A 504 -3.54 -19.12 17.34
N ARG A 505 -3.67 -19.42 16.03
CA ARG A 505 -2.50 -19.60 15.13
C ARG A 505 -1.66 -18.33 14.97
N ARG A 506 -2.30 -17.16 14.97
CA ARG A 506 -1.58 -15.87 14.94
C ARG A 506 -0.85 -15.61 16.27
N ALA A 507 -1.42 -16.01 17.40
CA ALA A 507 -0.75 -15.87 18.70
C ALA A 507 0.61 -16.59 18.73
N ARG A 508 0.66 -17.84 18.24
CA ARG A 508 1.92 -18.59 18.12
C ARG A 508 2.95 -17.92 17.21
N GLY A 509 2.52 -17.41 16.05
CA GLY A 509 3.43 -16.71 15.14
C GLY A 509 4.07 -15.46 15.76
N LEU A 510 3.35 -14.77 16.63
CA LEU A 510 3.85 -13.59 17.35
C LEU A 510 4.83 -13.97 18.47
N LEU A 511 4.57 -15.06 19.21
CA LEU A 511 5.50 -15.57 20.20
C LEU A 511 6.82 -16.00 19.55
N SER A 512 6.76 -16.74 18.43
CA SER A 512 7.95 -17.09 17.65
C SER A 512 8.72 -15.86 17.14
N TYR A 513 8.01 -14.79 16.80
CA TYR A 513 8.63 -13.53 16.38
C TYR A 513 9.36 -12.82 17.53
N LEU A 514 8.76 -12.78 18.73
CA LEU A 514 9.41 -12.22 19.92
C LEU A 514 10.62 -13.06 20.35
N GLU A 515 10.55 -14.38 20.21
CA GLU A 515 11.66 -15.30 20.51
C GLU A 515 12.83 -15.12 19.54
N GLN A 516 12.57 -14.97 18.23
CA GLN A 516 13.61 -14.71 17.23
C GLN A 516 14.39 -13.41 17.46
N ARG A 517 13.77 -12.44 18.14
CA ARG A 517 14.40 -11.16 18.52
C ARG A 517 15.02 -11.18 19.91
N ASP A 518 15.12 -12.36 20.53
CA ASP A 518 15.65 -12.59 21.88
C ASP A 518 14.97 -11.71 22.94
N MET A 519 13.66 -11.42 22.76
CA MET A 519 12.83 -10.65 23.72
C MET A 519 12.12 -11.55 24.72
N ILE A 520 11.89 -12.79 24.31
CA ILE A 520 11.40 -13.86 25.17
C ILE A 520 12.15 -15.15 24.86
N ARG A 521 12.17 -16.09 25.79
CA ARG A 521 12.52 -17.49 25.53
C ARG A 521 11.38 -18.39 25.95
N ILE A 522 11.01 -19.31 25.06
CA ILE A 522 9.94 -20.26 25.32
C ILE A 522 10.57 -21.58 25.77
N ARG A 523 10.05 -22.14 26.85
CA ARG A 523 10.43 -23.47 27.33
C ARG A 523 9.17 -24.27 27.61
N ASP A 524 9.11 -25.49 27.14
CA ASP A 524 8.04 -26.41 27.50
C ASP A 524 8.51 -27.32 28.65
N ASP A 525 7.62 -27.58 29.61
CA ASP A 525 7.84 -28.56 30.65
C ASP A 525 7.60 -30.00 30.14
N VAL A 526 7.84 -31.00 30.99
CA VAL A 526 7.68 -32.42 30.65
C VAL A 526 6.21 -32.80 30.36
N TYR A 527 5.27 -31.96 30.77
CA TYR A 527 3.82 -32.14 30.59
C TYR A 527 3.27 -31.32 29.40
N GLY A 528 4.13 -30.62 28.66
CA GLY A 528 3.73 -29.79 27.52
C GLY A 528 3.16 -28.42 27.90
N ASN A 529 3.30 -27.99 29.17
CA ASN A 529 2.97 -26.63 29.58
C ASN A 529 4.09 -25.68 29.20
N ARG A 530 3.70 -24.48 28.75
CA ARG A 530 4.60 -23.43 28.30
C ARG A 530 5.03 -22.56 29.47
N CYS A 531 6.33 -22.29 29.56
CA CYS A 531 6.94 -21.23 30.36
C CYS A 531 7.58 -20.19 29.44
N ILE A 532 7.41 -18.91 29.74
CA ILE A 532 8.02 -17.83 28.98
C ILE A 532 8.92 -17.01 29.92
N LEU A 533 10.20 -16.92 29.56
CA LEU A 533 11.17 -16.03 30.18
C LEU A 533 11.26 -14.73 29.38
N LEU A 534 10.97 -13.59 29.99
CA LEU A 534 11.20 -12.27 29.42
C LEU A 534 12.68 -11.92 29.62
N THR A 535 13.46 -11.94 28.55
CA THR A 535 14.94 -11.86 28.60
C THR A 535 15.45 -10.54 29.16
N ALA A 536 14.83 -9.42 28.77
CA ALA A 536 15.23 -8.08 29.20
C ALA A 536 14.93 -7.80 30.69
N LEU A 537 13.88 -8.43 31.23
CA LEU A 537 13.43 -8.25 32.62
C LEU A 537 13.92 -9.38 33.54
N ASN A 538 14.37 -10.50 32.95
CA ASN A 538 14.69 -11.75 33.63
C ASN A 538 13.54 -12.28 34.51
N TRP A 539 12.29 -12.11 34.06
CA TRP A 539 11.08 -12.61 34.72
C TRP A 539 10.54 -13.83 33.97
N GLU A 540 10.08 -14.85 34.71
CA GLU A 540 9.59 -16.11 34.12
C GLU A 540 8.14 -16.37 34.57
N THR A 541 7.26 -16.72 33.63
CA THR A 541 5.90 -17.16 33.95
C THR A 541 5.91 -18.57 34.54
N ALA A 542 4.92 -18.91 35.37
CA ALA A 542 4.71 -20.31 35.76
C ALA A 542 4.27 -21.16 34.55
N PRO A 543 4.43 -22.50 34.59
CA PRO A 543 3.98 -23.37 33.52
C PRO A 543 2.47 -23.23 33.29
N GLY A 544 2.07 -22.90 32.05
CA GLY A 544 0.66 -22.77 31.66
C GLY A 544 0.32 -23.57 30.41
N ASN A 545 -0.91 -24.11 30.34
CA ASN A 545 -1.33 -24.90 29.19
C ASN A 545 -1.61 -23.98 27.97
N PRO A 546 -0.87 -24.12 26.86
CA PRO A 546 -1.04 -23.26 25.68
C PRO A 546 -2.39 -23.46 24.97
N GLU A 547 -3.06 -24.61 25.15
CA GLU A 547 -4.33 -24.97 24.51
C GLU A 547 -5.56 -24.77 25.43
N ALA A 548 -5.40 -24.16 26.60
CA ALA A 548 -6.54 -23.92 27.50
C ALA A 548 -7.57 -22.96 26.87
N ASP A 549 -8.86 -23.29 27.00
CA ASP A 549 -9.97 -22.42 26.62
C ASP A 549 -10.15 -21.27 27.64
N LEU A 550 -10.60 -20.11 27.15
CA LEU A 550 -10.80 -18.88 27.95
C LEU A 550 -11.74 -19.05 29.16
N SER A 551 -12.52 -20.14 29.23
CA SER A 551 -13.42 -20.45 30.35
C SER A 551 -12.73 -21.12 31.55
N ALA A 552 -11.50 -21.61 31.39
CA ALA A 552 -10.76 -22.34 32.43
C ALA A 552 -9.79 -21.45 33.25
N GLU A 553 -9.54 -20.21 32.82
CA GLU A 553 -8.58 -19.28 33.44
C GLU A 553 -9.19 -18.42 34.59
N ALA A 554 -10.45 -18.65 34.97
CA ALA A 554 -11.19 -17.85 35.95
C ALA A 554 -11.53 -18.59 37.26
N CYS A 555 -10.66 -19.49 37.72
CA CYS A 555 -10.83 -20.17 39.00
C CYS A 555 -9.71 -19.88 39.99
#